data_AF-A0A7S4P4W7-F1
#
_entry.id   AF-A0A7S4P4W7-F1
#
_cell.length_a   1.000
_cell.length_b   1.000
_cell.length_c   1.000
_cell.angle_alpha   90.00
_cell.angle_beta   90.00
_cell.angle_gamma   90.00
#
_symmetry.space_group_name_H-M   'P 1'
#
loop_
_entity.id
_entity.type
_entity.pdbx_description
1 polymer ?
#
loop_
_entity_poly.entity_id
_entity_poly.type
_entity_poly.pdbx_seq_one_letter_code
_entity_poly.pdbx_strand_id
1 'polypeptide(L)'
;MAGEAAMRMAILWAFAIMTGLSTESCGNEKIDIAFVFYYIPDSNTELSRSPYWHDPGFRRALELLEQEHAMIVHRFNIADEQVRPTLEQEISRKRFSFIFAKGCWHTPVDKYMRSRILRLKPKSMKAGLFPACSSAPPPDEETGEPISLVYDVIYYDKLWLRGTFSHHPLAIHAFGVDAGKTFRASGNQRSGGPKLFDYVSVGIFAPWKRHENILDKNGSRLVVGYGWRPQESSEVISALFSGGVAVWQNLHPSKMCLLYMCSLALRCSLQRKELTSRQEHREAADGGQ
;
A
#
# COMPACT_ATOMS: atom_id res chain seq x y z
N MET A 1 -10.92 -4.50 -20.92
CA MET A 1 -10.74 -3.20 -21.59
C MET A 1 -11.73 -2.13 -21.12
N ALA A 2 -12.98 -2.45 -20.76
CA ALA A 2 -13.96 -1.45 -20.26
C ALA A 2 -13.63 -0.85 -18.86
N GLY A 3 -12.95 -1.59 -17.97
CA GLY A 3 -12.62 -1.11 -16.62
C GLY A 3 -11.51 -0.05 -16.54
N GLU A 4 -10.59 -0.05 -17.51
CA GLU A 4 -9.45 0.87 -17.56
C GLU A 4 -9.89 2.26 -18.04
N ALA A 5 -10.84 2.30 -18.98
CA ALA A 5 -11.48 3.55 -19.41
C ALA A 5 -12.37 4.14 -18.30
N ALA A 6 -13.14 3.30 -17.58
CA ALA A 6 -14.01 3.76 -16.49
C ALA A 6 -13.23 4.34 -15.30
N MET A 7 -12.10 3.74 -14.93
CA MET A 7 -11.24 4.22 -13.83
C MET A 7 -10.47 5.49 -14.23
N ARG A 8 -9.96 5.56 -15.47
CA ARG A 8 -9.38 6.79 -16.04
C ARG A 8 -10.38 7.93 -16.06
N MET A 9 -11.62 7.64 -16.45
CA MET A 9 -12.71 8.62 -16.46
C MET A 9 -13.11 9.06 -15.04
N ALA A 10 -13.10 8.18 -14.04
CA ALA A 10 -13.43 8.56 -12.66
C ALA A 10 -12.37 9.48 -12.02
N ILE A 11 -11.08 9.23 -12.29
CA ILE A 11 -9.99 10.11 -11.83
C ILE A 11 -10.01 11.43 -12.61
N LEU A 12 -10.19 11.39 -13.94
CA LEU A 12 -10.36 12.59 -14.78
C LEU A 12 -11.59 13.41 -14.38
N TRP A 13 -12.72 12.77 -14.06
CA TRP A 13 -13.93 13.47 -13.60
C TRP A 13 -13.75 14.05 -12.21
N ALA A 14 -13.19 13.30 -11.25
CA ALA A 14 -12.89 13.83 -9.93
C ALA A 14 -11.93 15.02 -10.01
N PHE A 15 -10.98 14.99 -10.95
CA PHE A 15 -9.97 16.04 -11.12
C PHE A 15 -10.48 17.25 -11.92
N ALA A 16 -11.29 17.04 -12.97
CA ALA A 16 -11.94 18.10 -13.76
C ALA A 16 -13.02 18.84 -12.95
N ILE A 17 -13.81 18.11 -12.15
CA ILE A 17 -14.78 18.71 -11.21
C ILE A 17 -14.06 19.52 -10.13
N MET A 18 -12.89 19.06 -9.64
CA MET A 18 -12.15 19.77 -8.60
C MET A 18 -11.35 20.99 -9.08
N THR A 19 -10.99 21.05 -10.36
CA THR A 19 -10.21 22.17 -10.94
C THR A 19 -11.05 23.14 -11.78
N GLY A 20 -12.30 22.80 -12.09
CA GLY A 20 -13.17 23.63 -12.95
C GLY A 20 -12.73 23.66 -14.41
N LEU A 21 -11.84 22.76 -14.82
CA LEU A 21 -11.32 22.69 -16.19
C LEU A 21 -12.21 21.77 -17.03
N SER A 22 -12.74 22.29 -18.14
CA SER A 22 -13.41 21.48 -19.15
C SER A 22 -12.43 20.48 -19.75
N THR A 23 -12.89 19.24 -19.98
CA THR A 23 -12.08 18.16 -20.59
C THR A 23 -11.69 18.43 -22.04
N GLU A 24 -12.11 19.56 -22.61
CA GLU A 24 -11.75 20.01 -23.94
C GLU A 24 -10.87 21.27 -23.81
N SER A 25 -9.62 21.13 -24.26
CA SER A 25 -8.55 22.14 -24.24
C SER A 25 -8.05 22.59 -22.86
N CYS A 26 -7.21 21.77 -22.24
CA CYS A 26 -6.23 22.31 -21.29
C CYS A 26 -4.84 22.08 -21.89
N GLY A 27 -4.10 23.16 -22.11
CA GLY A 27 -2.72 23.10 -22.60
C GLY A 27 -1.83 22.26 -21.68
N ASN A 28 -0.59 22.04 -22.10
CA ASN A 28 0.48 21.35 -21.37
C ASN A 28 0.85 21.97 -19.99
N GLU A 29 -0.03 22.77 -19.39
CA GLU A 29 0.18 23.38 -18.09
C GLU A 29 0.13 22.29 -17.02
N LYS A 30 1.30 22.05 -16.42
CA LYS A 30 1.43 21.09 -15.33
C LYS A 30 0.97 21.70 -14.03
N ILE A 31 0.34 20.88 -13.20
CA ILE A 31 -0.23 21.29 -11.93
C ILE A 31 0.72 20.92 -10.79
N ASP A 32 1.15 21.91 -10.02
CA ASP A 32 1.98 21.70 -8.84
C ASP A 32 1.16 21.13 -7.67
N ILE A 33 1.64 20.02 -7.11
CA ILE A 33 1.05 19.32 -5.97
C ILE A 33 2.11 19.20 -4.87
N ALA A 34 1.74 19.53 -3.64
CA ALA A 34 2.57 19.23 -2.48
C ALA A 34 2.21 17.84 -1.92
N PHE A 35 3.18 16.94 -1.86
CA PHE A 35 3.06 15.66 -1.19
C PHE A 35 3.77 15.69 0.17
N VAL A 36 2.99 15.63 1.25
CA VAL A 36 3.43 15.75 2.63
C VAL A 36 3.45 14.38 3.29
N PHE A 37 4.60 13.99 3.84
CA PHE A 37 4.75 12.71 4.53
C PHE A 37 5.70 12.85 5.71
N TYR A 38 5.72 11.83 6.56
CA TYR A 38 6.68 11.72 7.65
C TYR A 38 7.45 10.43 7.50
N TYR A 39 8.76 10.58 7.47
CA TYR A 39 9.73 9.52 7.44
C TYR A 39 10.91 9.97 8.30
N ILE A 40 11.30 9.17 9.28
CA ILE A 40 12.51 9.46 10.07
C ILE A 40 13.70 8.97 9.23
N PRO A 41 14.64 9.84 8.82
CA PRO A 41 15.87 9.42 8.19
C PRO A 41 16.69 8.52 9.12
N ASP A 42 17.51 7.68 8.53
CA ASP A 42 18.27 6.62 9.19
C ASP A 42 18.94 7.04 10.50
N SER A 43 18.55 6.43 11.62
CA SER A 43 19.43 6.33 12.79
C SER A 43 20.53 5.32 12.49
N ASN A 44 21.74 5.43 13.04
CA ASN A 44 22.92 4.59 12.76
C ASN A 44 22.80 3.06 13.04
N THR A 45 21.60 2.51 13.19
CA THR A 45 21.35 1.08 13.45
C THR A 45 21.25 0.30 12.14
N GLU A 46 21.79 -0.92 12.04
CA GLU A 46 21.80 -1.72 10.80
C GLU A 46 20.42 -1.96 10.15
N LEU A 47 19.32 -1.81 10.91
CA LEU A 47 17.94 -1.85 10.41
C LEU A 47 17.56 -0.65 9.52
N SER A 48 18.21 0.50 9.68
CA SER A 48 17.93 1.73 8.93
C SER A 48 18.59 1.74 7.55
N ARG A 49 19.70 1.02 7.35
CA ARG A 49 20.39 0.89 6.05
C ARG A 49 19.63 0.08 5.00
N SER A 50 18.36 -0.22 5.27
CA SER A 50 17.50 -1.00 4.39
C SER A 50 16.65 -0.04 3.55
N PRO A 51 17.01 0.24 2.28
CA PRO A 51 16.35 1.24 1.41
C PRO A 51 14.92 0.85 1.01
N TYR A 52 14.32 -0.13 1.67
CA TYR A 52 13.03 -0.72 1.33
C TYR A 52 11.89 -0.19 2.21
N TRP A 53 12.22 0.54 3.27
CA TRP A 53 11.26 1.23 4.14
C TRP A 53 10.73 2.56 3.57
N HIS A 54 11.17 2.90 2.36
CA HIS A 54 10.80 4.11 1.64
C HIS A 54 9.41 4.11 1.00
N ASP A 55 8.54 3.13 1.32
CA ASP A 55 7.28 2.87 0.61
C ASP A 55 7.45 2.91 -0.92
N PRO A 56 8.24 1.97 -1.48
CA PRO A 56 8.56 1.96 -2.91
C PRO A 56 7.31 1.82 -3.78
N GLY A 57 6.26 1.16 -3.28
CA GLY A 57 4.99 1.03 -3.99
C GLY A 57 4.31 2.38 -4.17
N PHE A 58 4.18 3.16 -3.10
CA PHE A 58 3.55 4.47 -3.17
C PHE A 58 4.39 5.50 -3.92
N ARG A 59 5.72 5.51 -3.73
CA ARG A 59 6.62 6.39 -4.50
C ARG A 59 6.54 6.09 -5.99
N ARG A 60 6.57 4.81 -6.38
CA ARG A 60 6.41 4.41 -7.77
C ARG A 60 5.05 4.81 -8.33
N ALA A 61 3.99 4.70 -7.54
CA ALA A 61 2.67 5.17 -7.95
C ALA A 61 2.64 6.68 -8.21
N LEU A 62 3.27 7.49 -7.35
CA LEU A 62 3.40 8.94 -7.58
C LEU A 62 4.21 9.25 -8.85
N GLU A 63 5.32 8.55 -9.10
CA GLU A 63 6.10 8.72 -10.33
C GLU A 63 5.28 8.40 -11.58
N LEU A 64 4.48 7.33 -11.55
CA LEU A 64 3.58 6.98 -12.65
C LEU A 64 2.51 8.06 -12.85
N LEU A 65 1.97 8.62 -11.78
CA LEU A 65 1.02 9.74 -11.87
C LEU A 65 1.66 11.00 -12.46
N GLU A 66 2.90 11.33 -12.11
CA GLU A 66 3.67 12.43 -12.72
C GLU A 66 3.95 12.21 -14.22
N GLN A 67 4.08 10.95 -14.65
CA GLN A 67 4.32 10.60 -16.06
C GLN A 67 3.03 10.59 -16.89
N GLU A 68 1.95 10.08 -16.33
CA GLU A 68 0.67 9.90 -17.03
C GLU A 68 -0.22 11.14 -16.96
N HIS A 69 0.01 12.06 -16.02
CA HIS A 69 -0.78 13.26 -15.83
C HIS A 69 0.10 14.53 -15.89
N ALA A 70 -0.50 15.66 -16.27
CA ALA A 70 0.14 16.97 -16.25
C ALA A 70 0.30 17.46 -14.79
N MET A 71 1.12 16.77 -14.00
CA MET A 71 1.34 17.02 -12.57
C MET A 71 2.83 17.14 -12.26
N ILE A 72 3.17 17.98 -11.29
CA ILE A 72 4.51 18.07 -10.70
C ILE A 72 4.35 17.83 -9.19
N VAL A 73 4.93 16.75 -8.66
CA VAL A 73 4.80 16.40 -7.23
C VAL A 73 6.04 16.86 -6.46
N HIS A 74 5.84 17.87 -5.62
CA HIS A 74 6.84 18.38 -4.68
C HIS A 74 6.75 17.59 -3.39
N ARG A 75 7.84 16.93 -3.00
CA ARG A 75 7.86 15.97 -1.89
C ARG A 75 8.42 16.64 -0.63
N PHE A 76 7.63 16.62 0.45
CA PHE A 76 7.96 17.25 1.72
C PHE A 76 7.94 16.23 2.86
N ASN A 77 9.12 15.79 3.29
CA ASN A 77 9.27 14.97 4.49
C ASN A 77 9.34 15.86 5.74
N ILE A 78 8.29 15.87 6.56
CA ILE A 78 8.21 16.81 7.70
C ILE A 78 9.15 16.47 8.88
N ALA A 79 9.93 15.39 8.75
CA ALA A 79 11.01 15.05 9.66
C ALA A 79 12.34 15.72 9.28
N ASP A 80 12.50 16.13 8.02
CA ASP A 80 13.71 16.79 7.55
C ASP A 80 13.74 18.23 8.10
N GLU A 81 14.94 18.72 8.38
CA GLU A 81 15.14 20.08 8.85
C GLU A 81 14.63 21.08 7.80
N GLN A 82 14.07 22.19 8.24
CA GLN A 82 13.58 23.29 7.39
C GLN A 82 12.44 22.94 6.40
N VAL A 83 12.01 21.68 6.29
CA VAL A 83 10.89 21.31 5.39
C VAL A 83 9.58 21.96 5.81
N ARG A 84 9.28 22.00 7.11
CA ARG A 84 8.05 22.62 7.62
C ARG A 84 7.96 24.12 7.28
N PRO A 85 8.93 24.98 7.65
CA PRO A 85 8.87 26.39 7.30
C PRO A 85 8.86 26.63 5.78
N THR A 86 9.60 25.82 5.00
CA THR A 86 9.60 25.89 3.53
C THR A 86 8.22 25.61 2.96
N LEU A 87 7.57 24.52 3.39
CA LEU A 87 6.24 24.15 2.93
C LEU A 87 5.19 25.22 3.29
N GLU A 88 5.23 25.74 4.52
CA GLU A 88 4.33 26.82 4.98
C GLU A 88 4.49 28.08 4.13
N GLN A 89 5.73 28.43 3.77
CA GLN A 89 6.01 29.56 2.89
C GLN A 89 5.47 29.35 1.47
N GLU A 90 5.68 28.17 0.88
CA GLU A 90 5.23 27.86 -0.49
C GLU A 90 3.68 27.80 -0.58
N ILE A 91 3.02 27.31 0.47
CA ILE A 91 1.54 27.36 0.58
C ILE A 91 1.06 28.80 0.67
N SER A 92 1.72 29.64 1.47
CA SER A 92 1.37 31.06 1.61
C SER A 92 1.53 31.82 0.28
N ARG A 93 2.50 31.40 -0.54
CA ARG A 93 2.70 31.89 -1.91
C ARG A 93 1.70 31.32 -2.93
N LYS A 94 0.77 30.47 -2.50
CA LYS A 94 -0.23 29.80 -3.35
C LYS A 94 0.38 28.98 -4.49
N ARG A 95 1.56 28.38 -4.25
CA ARG A 95 2.26 27.60 -5.28
C ARG A 95 1.49 26.37 -5.75
N PHE A 96 0.79 25.70 -4.84
CA PHE A 96 0.17 24.41 -5.11
C PHE A 96 -1.32 24.54 -5.42
N SER A 97 -1.82 23.69 -6.32
CA SER A 97 -3.27 23.53 -6.52
C SER A 97 -3.86 22.52 -5.53
N PHE A 98 -3.06 21.56 -5.08
CA PHE A 98 -3.47 20.50 -4.17
C PHE A 98 -2.36 20.16 -3.16
N ILE A 99 -2.75 19.88 -1.92
CA ILE A 99 -1.88 19.31 -0.89
C ILE A 99 -2.35 17.90 -0.57
N PHE A 100 -1.49 16.92 -0.79
CA PHE A 100 -1.75 15.53 -0.51
C PHE A 100 -0.88 15.05 0.64
N ALA A 101 -1.49 14.54 1.70
CA ALA A 101 -0.79 14.02 2.86
C ALA A 101 -0.93 12.50 2.97
N LYS A 102 0.15 11.81 3.37
CA LYS A 102 0.11 10.39 3.73
C LYS A 102 0.52 10.19 5.18
N GLY A 103 -0.41 9.68 5.99
CA GLY A 103 -0.18 9.40 7.41
C GLY A 103 -1.46 8.89 8.08
N CYS A 104 -1.33 8.13 9.16
CA CYS A 104 -2.50 7.72 9.95
C CYS A 104 -3.00 8.86 10.86
N TRP A 105 -4.18 8.70 11.43
CA TRP A 105 -4.75 9.57 12.47
C TRP A 105 -3.75 9.83 13.61
N HIS A 106 -3.65 11.09 14.04
CA HIS A 106 -2.75 11.57 15.10
C HIS A 106 -1.26 11.31 14.88
N THR A 107 -0.84 10.84 13.71
CA THR A 107 0.58 10.78 13.33
C THR A 107 1.14 12.20 13.17
N PRO A 108 2.47 12.37 13.18
CA PRO A 108 3.08 13.67 12.95
C PRO A 108 2.55 14.39 11.71
N VAL A 109 2.26 13.66 10.62
CA VAL A 109 1.68 14.22 9.39
C VAL A 109 0.28 14.76 9.63
N ASP A 110 -0.63 13.95 10.17
CA ASP A 110 -2.00 14.38 10.45
C ASP A 110 -2.02 15.58 11.40
N LYS A 111 -1.26 15.51 12.49
CA LYS A 111 -1.14 16.62 13.45
C LYS A 111 -0.63 17.90 12.80
N TYR A 112 0.41 17.80 11.97
CA TYR A 112 0.97 18.95 11.27
C TYR A 112 0.00 19.53 10.23
N MET A 113 -0.67 18.66 9.49
CA MET A 113 -1.70 19.06 8.52
C MET A 113 -2.82 19.84 9.20
N ARG A 114 -3.43 19.28 10.25
CA ARG A 114 -4.55 19.92 10.98
C ARG A 114 -4.15 21.19 11.71
N SER A 115 -3.01 21.20 12.40
CA SER A 115 -2.60 22.33 13.23
C SER A 115 -1.99 23.50 12.45
N ARG A 116 -1.45 23.27 11.26
CA ARG A 116 -0.74 24.30 10.47
C ARG A 116 -1.28 24.41 9.06
N ILE A 117 -1.15 23.35 8.26
CA ILE A 117 -1.37 23.42 6.82
C ILE A 117 -2.81 23.78 6.45
N LEU A 118 -3.80 23.12 7.07
CA LEU A 118 -5.21 23.38 6.79
C LEU A 118 -5.66 24.78 7.22
N ARG A 119 -4.97 25.39 8.19
CA ARG A 119 -5.22 26.77 8.64
C ARG A 119 -4.57 27.80 7.71
N LEU A 120 -3.43 27.45 7.10
CA LEU A 120 -2.68 28.33 6.20
C LEU A 120 -3.17 28.28 4.74
N LYS A 121 -3.72 27.14 4.30
CA LYS A 121 -4.09 26.96 2.88
C LYS A 121 -5.18 27.97 2.48
N PRO A 122 -5.07 28.61 1.30
CA PRO A 122 -6.17 29.41 0.77
C PRO A 122 -7.37 28.51 0.44
N LYS A 123 -8.59 29.08 0.47
CA LYS A 123 -9.83 28.33 0.16
C LYS A 123 -9.82 27.66 -1.22
N SER A 124 -9.08 28.23 -2.19
CA SER A 124 -8.92 27.70 -3.54
C SER A 124 -8.05 26.44 -3.61
N MET A 125 -7.24 26.17 -2.58
CA MET A 125 -6.34 25.02 -2.52
C MET A 125 -6.99 23.89 -1.75
N LYS A 126 -7.08 22.71 -2.36
CA LYS A 126 -7.66 21.52 -1.74
C LYS A 126 -6.59 20.72 -0.98
N ALA A 127 -6.99 20.11 0.12
CA ALA A 127 -6.12 19.25 0.91
C ALA A 127 -6.75 17.89 1.15
N GLY A 128 -6.02 16.83 0.84
CA GLY A 128 -6.47 15.46 1.07
C GLY A 128 -5.52 14.65 1.94
N LEU A 129 -6.07 13.64 2.62
CA LEU A 129 -5.32 12.68 3.43
C LEU A 129 -5.51 11.27 2.88
N PHE A 130 -4.40 10.54 2.77
CA PHE A 130 -4.37 9.09 2.63
C PHE A 130 -4.00 8.46 4.00
N PRO A 131 -4.98 7.93 4.75
CA PRO A 131 -4.73 7.28 6.02
C PRO A 131 -4.03 5.95 5.78
N ALA A 132 -2.75 5.88 6.13
CA ALA A 132 -1.92 4.68 6.00
C ALA A 132 -2.22 3.61 7.09
N CYS A 133 -3.45 3.57 7.60
CA CYS A 133 -3.91 2.66 8.63
C CYS A 133 -5.33 2.17 8.35
N SER A 134 -5.77 1.14 9.05
CA SER A 134 -7.09 0.53 8.86
C SER A 134 -8.07 0.87 9.98
N SER A 135 -7.76 1.89 10.78
CA SER A 135 -8.60 2.38 11.87
C SER A 135 -9.57 3.43 11.34
N ALA A 136 -10.77 3.46 11.91
CA ALA A 136 -11.73 4.55 11.69
C ALA A 136 -11.15 5.90 12.14
N PRO A 137 -11.54 7.02 11.49
CA PRO A 137 -11.17 8.34 11.97
C PRO A 137 -11.74 8.54 13.38
N PRO A 138 -10.90 8.85 14.38
CA PRO A 138 -11.38 9.18 15.71
C PRO A 138 -12.16 10.50 15.68
N PRO A 139 -13.00 10.77 16.70
CA PRO A 139 -13.59 12.08 16.87
C PRO A 139 -12.52 13.12 17.18
N ASP A 140 -12.75 14.34 16.71
CA ASP A 140 -11.99 15.52 17.07
C ASP A 140 -12.33 15.95 18.50
N GLU A 141 -11.32 16.30 19.29
CA GLU A 141 -11.48 16.58 20.73
C GLU A 141 -12.31 17.85 20.99
N GLU A 142 -12.29 18.81 20.06
CA GLU A 142 -12.99 20.09 20.22
C GLU A 142 -14.43 20.02 19.70
N THR A 143 -14.63 19.37 18.56
CA THR A 143 -15.93 19.35 17.87
C THR A 143 -16.74 18.07 18.08
N GLY A 144 -16.09 16.98 18.50
CA GLY A 144 -16.71 15.64 18.59
C GLY A 144 -16.93 14.95 17.23
N GLU A 145 -16.73 15.67 16.13
CA GLU A 145 -16.92 15.18 14.76
C GLU A 145 -15.70 14.36 14.29
N PRO A 146 -15.86 13.39 13.38
CA PRO A 146 -14.72 12.63 12.88
C PRO A 146 -13.61 13.53 12.30
N ILE A 147 -12.36 13.37 12.76
CA ILE A 147 -11.22 14.19 12.31
C ILE A 147 -10.98 14.11 10.80
N SER A 148 -11.56 13.13 10.10
CA SER A 148 -11.54 13.06 8.64
C SER A 148 -12.20 14.27 7.98
N LEU A 149 -13.24 14.86 8.59
CA LEU A 149 -14.07 15.91 7.98
C LEU A 149 -13.35 17.25 7.79
N VAL A 150 -12.18 17.43 8.42
CA VAL A 150 -11.36 18.63 8.23
C VAL A 150 -10.62 18.64 6.88
N TYR A 151 -10.52 17.48 6.22
CA TYR A 151 -9.88 17.35 4.91
C TYR A 151 -10.92 17.53 3.81
N ASP A 152 -10.53 18.11 2.67
CA ASP A 152 -11.42 18.24 1.51
C ASP A 152 -11.68 16.86 0.87
N VAL A 153 -10.69 15.95 0.93
CA VAL A 153 -10.73 14.62 0.33
C VAL A 153 -10.07 13.59 1.23
N ILE A 154 -10.69 12.41 1.38
CA ILE A 154 -10.06 11.25 1.99
C ILE A 154 -9.82 10.18 0.92
N TYR A 155 -8.59 9.70 0.84
CA TYR A 155 -8.22 8.62 -0.06
C TYR A 155 -8.03 7.32 0.72
N TYR A 156 -8.67 6.23 0.34
CA TYR A 156 -8.48 4.92 0.98
C TYR A 156 -8.01 3.86 -0.03
N ASP A 157 -7.34 2.81 0.45
CA ASP A 157 -6.76 1.74 -0.37
C ASP A 157 -7.61 0.46 -0.39
N LYS A 158 -8.29 0.16 0.71
CA LYS A 158 -9.00 -1.10 0.90
C LYS A 158 -10.50 -0.91 0.69
N LEU A 159 -11.10 -1.73 -0.18
CA LEU A 159 -12.54 -1.70 -0.44
C LEU A 159 -13.38 -1.84 0.84
N TRP A 160 -12.93 -2.63 1.82
CA TRP A 160 -13.65 -2.79 3.09
C TRP A 160 -13.64 -1.54 3.98
N LEU A 161 -12.76 -0.55 3.72
CA LEU A 161 -12.79 0.74 4.41
C LEU A 161 -13.85 1.70 3.84
N ARG A 162 -14.55 1.34 2.76
CA ARG A 162 -15.60 2.18 2.17
C ARG A 162 -16.67 2.59 3.18
N GLY A 163 -17.13 1.66 4.02
CA GLY A 163 -18.11 1.94 5.07
C GLY A 163 -17.55 2.84 6.17
N THR A 164 -16.25 2.74 6.46
CA THR A 164 -15.56 3.59 7.44
C THR A 164 -15.52 5.06 7.04
N PHE A 165 -15.61 5.36 5.74
CA PHE A 165 -15.55 6.72 5.20
C PHE A 165 -16.85 7.18 4.55
N SER A 166 -17.97 6.46 4.73
CA SER A 166 -19.23 6.79 4.07
C SER A 166 -19.84 8.12 4.53
N HIS A 167 -19.45 8.61 5.70
CA HIS A 167 -19.86 9.91 6.24
C HIS A 167 -19.08 11.09 5.64
N HIS A 168 -17.93 10.85 5.01
CA HIS A 168 -17.12 11.92 4.44
C HIS A 168 -17.68 12.31 3.06
N PRO A 169 -17.90 13.61 2.78
CA PRO A 169 -18.55 14.07 1.55
C PRO A 169 -17.77 13.69 0.28
N LEU A 170 -16.45 13.54 0.40
CA LEU A 170 -15.58 13.18 -0.71
C LEU A 170 -14.52 12.16 -0.29
N ALA A 171 -14.92 10.89 -0.21
CA ALA A 171 -14.02 9.76 0.05
C ALA A 171 -13.80 8.93 -1.22
N ILE A 172 -12.55 8.80 -1.65
CA ILE A 172 -12.14 8.18 -2.92
C ILE A 172 -11.33 6.92 -2.65
N HIS A 173 -11.70 5.82 -3.29
CA HIS A 173 -10.87 4.62 -3.35
C HIS A 173 -9.76 4.86 -4.39
N ALA A 174 -8.52 5.07 -3.96
CA ALA A 174 -7.47 5.58 -4.85
C ALA A 174 -6.26 4.67 -5.04
N PHE A 175 -6.08 3.65 -4.21
CA PHE A 175 -4.91 2.78 -4.33
C PHE A 175 -5.28 1.31 -4.18
N GLY A 176 -4.67 0.48 -5.01
CA GLY A 176 -4.74 -0.97 -4.95
C GLY A 176 -3.64 -1.54 -5.84
N VAL A 177 -3.14 -2.72 -5.49
CA VAL A 177 -2.27 -3.46 -6.42
C VAL A 177 -3.19 -4.04 -7.49
N ASP A 178 -3.01 -3.68 -8.76
CA ASP A 178 -3.56 -4.47 -9.87
C ASP A 178 -2.85 -5.81 -9.84
N ALA A 179 -3.36 -6.74 -9.02
CA ALA A 179 -2.74 -8.03 -8.80
C ALA A 179 -2.56 -8.80 -10.12
N GLY A 180 -3.45 -8.57 -11.09
CA GLY A 180 -3.34 -9.12 -12.44
C GLY A 180 -2.09 -8.60 -13.14
N LYS A 181 -1.88 -7.29 -13.23
CA LYS A 181 -0.68 -6.72 -13.86
C LYS A 181 0.58 -6.95 -13.01
N THR A 182 0.56 -6.66 -11.72
CA THR A 182 1.76 -6.72 -10.85
C THR A 182 2.30 -8.14 -10.69
N PHE A 183 1.44 -9.16 -10.54
CA PHE A 183 1.89 -10.53 -10.34
C PHE A 183 1.92 -11.38 -11.63
N ARG A 184 1.30 -10.94 -12.74
CA ARG A 184 1.42 -11.64 -14.04
C ARG A 184 2.45 -11.01 -15.00
N ALA A 185 2.73 -9.70 -14.91
CA ALA A 185 3.62 -9.01 -15.86
C ALA A 185 5.12 -9.28 -15.60
N SER A 186 5.49 -9.94 -14.51
CA SER A 186 6.89 -10.28 -14.23
C SER A 186 7.45 -11.38 -15.15
N GLY A 187 6.74 -11.79 -16.22
CA GLY A 187 7.20 -12.83 -17.14
C GLY A 187 7.30 -14.23 -16.50
N ASN A 188 7.07 -14.31 -15.19
CA ASN A 188 7.06 -15.55 -14.42
C ASN A 188 5.73 -16.25 -14.66
N GLN A 189 5.55 -16.72 -15.90
CA GLN A 189 4.79 -17.93 -16.15
C GLN A 189 5.14 -18.94 -15.06
N ARG A 190 4.12 -19.58 -14.50
CA ARG A 190 4.16 -20.70 -13.57
C ARG A 190 5.23 -21.73 -13.97
N SER A 191 6.48 -21.51 -13.62
CA SER A 191 7.61 -22.32 -14.08
C SER A 191 7.99 -23.26 -12.96
N GLY A 192 7.20 -24.32 -12.76
CA GLY A 192 7.61 -25.62 -12.20
C GLY A 192 8.41 -25.66 -10.88
N GLY A 193 8.56 -24.54 -10.17
CA GLY A 193 9.41 -24.43 -9.00
C GLY A 193 8.85 -25.23 -7.82
N PRO A 194 9.70 -25.70 -6.91
CA PRO A 194 9.24 -26.42 -5.73
C PRO A 194 8.38 -25.49 -4.87
N LYS A 195 7.22 -26.00 -4.42
CA LYS A 195 6.46 -25.35 -3.37
C LYS A 195 7.23 -25.52 -2.05
N LEU A 196 7.83 -24.44 -1.54
CA LEU A 196 8.66 -24.48 -0.33
C LEU A 196 7.83 -24.29 0.95
N PHE A 197 6.81 -23.44 0.88
CA PHE A 197 5.98 -23.07 2.02
C PHE A 197 4.51 -23.16 1.66
N ASP A 198 3.73 -23.79 2.52
CA ASP A 198 2.28 -23.85 2.41
C ASP A 198 1.63 -22.56 2.90
N TYR A 199 2.24 -21.91 3.91
CA TYR A 199 1.75 -20.67 4.48
C TYR A 199 2.90 -19.68 4.65
N VAL A 200 2.67 -18.44 4.23
CA VAL A 200 3.61 -17.33 4.41
C VAL A 200 2.86 -16.17 5.08
N SER A 201 3.42 -15.66 6.18
CA SER A 201 2.97 -14.43 6.81
C SER A 201 4.06 -13.36 6.69
N VAL A 202 3.69 -12.12 6.41
CA VAL A 202 4.65 -11.04 6.14
C VAL A 202 4.29 -9.79 6.91
N GLY A 203 5.23 -9.22 7.65
CA GLY A 203 5.03 -7.97 8.36
C GLY A 203 5.95 -7.77 9.56
N ILE A 204 5.74 -6.67 10.26
CA ILE A 204 6.37 -6.37 11.55
C ILE A 204 6.16 -7.52 12.54
N PHE A 205 7.21 -7.95 13.26
CA PHE A 205 7.04 -8.84 14.43
C PHE A 205 6.43 -8.09 15.61
N ALA A 206 5.13 -7.91 15.55
CA ALA A 206 4.34 -7.24 16.57
C ALA A 206 3.04 -8.00 16.86
N PRO A 207 2.54 -7.98 18.10
CA PRO A 207 1.34 -8.75 18.49
C PRO A 207 0.12 -8.46 17.60
N TRP A 208 -0.11 -7.21 17.20
CA TRP A 208 -1.27 -6.86 16.37
C TRP A 208 -1.21 -7.41 14.94
N LYS A 209 -0.04 -7.88 14.47
CA LYS A 209 0.08 -8.55 13.16
C LYS A 209 -0.39 -10.00 13.20
N ARG A 210 -0.58 -10.55 14.39
CA ARG A 210 -1.16 -11.88 14.63
C ARG A 210 -0.48 -13.00 13.82
N HIS A 211 0.85 -12.98 13.78
CA HIS A 211 1.63 -14.00 13.07
C HIS A 211 1.39 -15.40 13.65
N GLU A 212 1.09 -15.49 14.93
CA GLU A 212 0.76 -16.70 15.68
C GLU A 212 -0.44 -17.48 15.10
N ASN A 213 -1.34 -16.87 14.34
CA ASN A 213 -2.45 -17.57 13.68
C ASN A 213 -1.99 -18.63 12.67
N ILE A 214 -0.71 -18.62 12.28
CA ILE A 214 -0.11 -19.64 11.40
C ILE A 214 0.26 -20.92 12.17
N LEU A 215 0.34 -20.88 13.50
CA LEU A 215 0.77 -22.01 14.35
C LEU A 215 -0.18 -23.21 14.23
N ASP A 216 -1.48 -22.95 14.04
CA ASP A 216 -2.49 -24.00 13.90
C ASP A 216 -2.61 -24.55 12.48
N LYS A 217 -1.76 -24.08 11.55
CA LYS A 217 -1.74 -24.55 10.16
C LYS A 217 -0.84 -25.77 10.00
N ASN A 218 -1.30 -26.76 9.24
CA ASN A 218 -0.52 -27.94 8.89
C ASN A 218 0.36 -27.67 7.65
N GLY A 219 1.60 -28.16 7.66
CA GLY A 219 2.54 -28.02 6.53
C GLY A 219 3.68 -27.04 6.78
N SER A 220 4.42 -26.71 5.72
CA SER A 220 5.57 -25.82 5.81
C SER A 220 5.13 -24.37 6.00
N ARG A 221 5.67 -23.68 7.01
CA ARG A 221 5.23 -22.33 7.40
C ARG A 221 6.43 -21.39 7.51
N LEU A 222 6.26 -20.18 6.99
CA LEU A 222 7.26 -19.12 7.05
C LEU A 222 6.63 -17.82 7.52
N VAL A 223 7.31 -17.12 8.42
CA VAL A 223 7.05 -15.70 8.71
C VAL A 223 8.26 -14.88 8.31
N VAL A 224 8.03 -13.85 7.49
CA VAL A 224 9.06 -12.88 7.10
C VAL A 224 8.74 -11.52 7.66
N GLY A 225 9.69 -10.91 8.35
CA GLY A 225 9.41 -9.67 9.06
C GLY A 225 10.62 -8.90 9.49
N TYR A 226 10.39 -7.94 10.37
CA TYR A 226 11.43 -7.12 10.98
C TYR A 226 10.99 -6.73 12.40
N GLY A 227 11.97 -6.38 13.24
CA GLY A 227 11.72 -6.03 14.63
C GLY A 227 10.91 -4.74 14.80
N TRP A 228 10.05 -4.72 15.82
CA TRP A 228 9.28 -3.57 16.27
C TRP A 228 9.86 -2.98 17.57
N ARG A 229 9.55 -3.63 18.68
CA ARG A 229 10.07 -3.39 20.03
C ARG A 229 10.78 -4.67 20.44
N PRO A 230 12.02 -4.59 20.95
CA PRO A 230 12.84 -5.78 21.16
C PRO A 230 12.14 -6.89 21.96
N GLN A 231 11.44 -6.54 23.04
CA GLN A 231 10.73 -7.48 23.90
C GLN A 231 9.55 -8.13 23.15
N GLU A 232 8.63 -7.32 22.63
CA GLU A 232 7.44 -7.79 21.90
C GLU A 232 7.82 -8.64 20.67
N SER A 233 8.84 -8.22 19.91
CA SER A 233 9.32 -8.97 18.76
C SER A 233 9.96 -10.30 19.17
N SER A 234 10.72 -10.33 20.27
CA SER A 234 11.32 -11.56 20.78
C SER A 234 10.27 -12.57 21.21
N GLU A 235 9.19 -12.12 21.86
CA GLU A 235 8.06 -12.97 22.24
C GLU A 235 7.37 -13.59 21.03
N VAL A 236 7.04 -12.77 20.01
CA VAL A 236 6.43 -13.24 18.76
C VAL A 236 7.36 -14.24 18.05
N ILE A 237 8.64 -13.92 17.90
CA ILE A 237 9.61 -14.79 17.22
C ILE A 237 9.79 -16.11 17.98
N SER A 238 9.90 -16.05 19.30
CA SER A 238 10.03 -17.23 20.16
C SER A 238 8.82 -18.17 20.00
N ALA A 239 7.61 -17.62 20.08
CA ALA A 239 6.38 -18.40 19.89
C ALA A 239 6.32 -19.08 18.51
N LEU A 240 6.70 -18.36 17.44
CA LEU A 240 6.76 -18.92 16.09
C LEU A 240 7.80 -20.06 15.98
N PHE A 241 9.00 -19.85 16.52
CA PHE A 241 10.07 -20.83 16.47
C PHE A 241 9.70 -22.09 17.27
N SER A 242 9.19 -21.94 18.50
CA SER A 242 8.70 -23.05 19.33
C SER A 242 7.54 -23.81 18.69
N GLY A 243 6.71 -23.15 17.88
CA GLY A 243 5.64 -23.77 17.11
C GLY A 243 6.08 -24.42 15.79
N GLY A 244 7.39 -24.51 15.52
CA GLY A 244 7.94 -25.12 14.31
C GLY A 244 7.68 -24.30 13.04
N VAL A 245 7.70 -22.96 13.16
CA VAL A 245 7.55 -22.04 12.03
C VAL A 245 8.90 -21.42 11.71
N ALA A 246 9.29 -21.43 10.42
CA ALA A 246 10.50 -20.74 9.99
C ALA A 246 10.32 -19.23 10.10
N VAL A 247 11.34 -18.53 10.58
CA VAL A 247 11.33 -17.07 10.73
C VAL A 247 12.50 -16.47 9.95
N TRP A 248 12.22 -15.49 9.10
CA TRP A 248 13.24 -14.74 8.36
C TRP A 248 13.11 -13.26 8.67
N GLN A 249 14.19 -12.65 9.19
CA GLN A 249 14.21 -11.22 9.49
C GLN A 249 14.88 -10.41 8.37
N ASN A 250 14.36 -9.22 8.08
CA ASN A 250 14.96 -8.22 7.19
C ASN A 250 15.23 -8.71 5.76
N LEU A 251 14.32 -9.50 5.19
CA LEU A 251 14.47 -9.98 3.82
C LEU A 251 14.31 -8.84 2.81
N HIS A 252 15.25 -8.77 1.86
CA HIS A 252 15.19 -7.84 0.73
C HIS A 252 13.93 -8.06 -0.14
N PRO A 253 13.21 -7.01 -0.59
CA PRO A 253 11.97 -7.14 -1.36
C PRO A 253 12.06 -7.98 -2.64
N SER A 254 13.16 -7.92 -3.38
CA SER A 254 13.36 -8.80 -4.55
C SER A 254 13.32 -10.29 -4.19
N LYS A 255 13.80 -10.67 -3.00
CA LYS A 255 13.71 -12.04 -2.47
C LYS A 255 12.32 -12.35 -1.92
N MET A 256 11.58 -11.36 -1.42
CA MET A 256 10.16 -11.52 -1.07
C MET A 256 9.31 -11.95 -2.27
N CYS A 257 9.54 -11.36 -3.45
CA CYS A 257 8.85 -11.77 -4.67
C CYS A 257 9.08 -13.24 -5.00
N LEU A 258 10.32 -13.73 -4.86
CA LEU A 258 10.65 -15.15 -5.04
C LEU A 258 9.89 -16.04 -4.05
N LEU A 259 9.80 -15.65 -2.77
CA LEU A 259 9.07 -16.42 -1.76
C LEU A 259 7.57 -16.53 -2.06
N TYR A 260 6.94 -15.44 -2.52
CA TYR A 260 5.55 -15.48 -2.95
C TYR A 260 5.35 -16.43 -4.15
N MET A 261 6.30 -16.48 -5.08
CA MET A 261 6.24 -17.44 -6.18
C MET A 261 6.41 -18.90 -5.69
N CYS A 262 7.34 -19.14 -4.77
CA CYS A 262 7.58 -20.45 -4.18
C CYS A 262 6.46 -20.92 -3.22
N SER A 263 5.55 -20.06 -2.79
CA SER A 263 4.35 -20.46 -2.03
C SER A 263 3.13 -20.66 -2.92
N LEU A 264 3.07 -19.96 -4.07
CA LEU A 264 2.00 -20.07 -5.05
C LEU A 264 2.19 -21.20 -6.07
N ALA A 265 3.36 -21.83 -6.12
CA ALA A 265 3.63 -22.98 -6.97
C ALA A 265 2.61 -24.10 -6.68
N LEU A 266 1.62 -24.22 -7.57
CA LEU A 266 0.67 -25.32 -7.58
C LEU A 266 1.46 -26.62 -7.72
N ARG A 267 1.09 -27.65 -6.94
CA ARG A 267 1.54 -29.04 -7.15
C ARG A 267 1.03 -29.53 -8.52
N CYS A 268 1.62 -29.05 -9.59
CA CYS A 268 1.25 -29.38 -10.97
C CYS A 268 1.68 -30.81 -11.35
N SER A 269 2.45 -31.49 -10.48
CA SER A 269 2.97 -32.84 -10.73
C SER A 269 2.06 -33.98 -10.27
N LEU A 270 1.08 -33.74 -9.38
CA LEU A 270 0.19 -34.80 -8.88
C LEU A 270 -1.05 -35.00 -9.77
N GLN A 271 -1.62 -33.92 -10.32
CA GLN A 271 -2.77 -34.06 -11.24
C GLN A 271 -2.38 -34.68 -12.58
N ARG A 272 -1.15 -34.48 -13.09
CA ARG A 272 -0.72 -35.14 -14.33
C ARG A 272 -0.59 -36.65 -14.19
N LYS A 273 -0.09 -37.15 -13.05
CA LYS A 273 0.03 -38.61 -12.82
C LYS A 273 -1.32 -39.31 -12.64
N GLU A 274 -2.29 -38.65 -12.00
CA GLU A 274 -3.66 -39.19 -11.88
C GLU A 274 -4.45 -39.15 -13.20
N LEU A 275 -4.17 -38.17 -14.07
CA LEU A 275 -4.79 -38.09 -15.39
C LEU A 275 -4.20 -39.11 -16.37
N THR A 276 -2.87 -39.33 -16.39
CA THR A 276 -2.28 -40.41 -17.21
C THR A 276 -2.67 -41.79 -16.73
N SER A 277 -2.71 -42.07 -15.41
CA SER A 277 -3.11 -43.41 -14.92
C SER A 277 -4.57 -43.74 -15.20
N ARG A 278 -5.48 -42.73 -15.19
CA ARG A 278 -6.89 -42.91 -15.58
C ARG A 278 -7.09 -43.09 -17.08
N GLN A 279 -6.18 -42.58 -17.89
CA GLN A 279 -6.24 -42.69 -19.34
C GLN A 279 -5.68 -44.05 -19.81
N GLU A 280 -4.57 -44.51 -19.21
CA GLU A 280 -4.02 -45.86 -19.41
C GLU A 280 -4.99 -46.97 -18.97
N HIS A 281 -5.73 -46.77 -17.87
CA HIS A 281 -6.76 -47.73 -17.44
C HIS A 281 -8.01 -47.76 -18.33
N ARG A 282 -8.31 -46.69 -19.07
CA ARG A 282 -9.42 -46.67 -20.03
C ARG A 282 -9.05 -47.32 -21.36
N GLU A 283 -7.84 -47.06 -21.86
CA GLU A 283 -7.35 -47.66 -23.11
C GLU A 283 -7.12 -49.18 -22.97
N ALA A 284 -6.73 -49.66 -21.78
CA ALA A 284 -6.64 -51.10 -21.49
C ALA A 284 -8.02 -51.80 -21.40
N ALA A 285 -9.10 -51.06 -21.15
CA ALA A 285 -10.46 -51.60 -21.07
C ALA A 285 -11.16 -51.65 -22.44
N ASP A 286 -10.83 -50.74 -23.36
CA ASP A 286 -11.41 -50.67 -24.70
C ASP A 286 -10.63 -51.47 -25.76
N GLY A 287 -9.42 -51.93 -25.47
CA GLY A 287 -8.58 -52.74 -26.38
C GLY A 287 -8.75 -54.26 -26.28
N GLY A 288 -9.71 -54.74 -25.46
CA GLY A 288 -10.00 -56.15 -25.26
C GLY A 288 -11.28 -56.60 -25.97
N GLN A 289 -11.29 -56.59 -27.30
CA GLN A 289 -12.23 -57.34 -28.14
C GLN A 289 -11.48 -58.00 -29.29
#